data_AF-A0A7J7VXM8-F1
#
_entry.id   AF-A0A7J7VXM8-F1
#
_cell.length_a   1.000
_cell.length_b   1.000
_cell.length_c   1.000
_cell.angle_alpha   90.00
_cell.angle_beta   90.00
_cell.angle_gamma   90.00
#
_symmetry.space_group_name_H-M   'P 1'
#
loop_
_entity.id
_entity.type
_entity.pdbx_description
1 polymer ?
#
loop_
_entity_poly.entity_id
_entity_poly.type
_entity_poly.pdbx_seq_one_letter_code
_entity_poly.pdbx_strand_id
1 'polypeptide(L)'
;MLQDHSSPLSRYIKLLFLALAVLVVLAQASPDGWFQECHYSVGQCRIACKENEKTKEKCVGNRFCCLPVKKQKSSDFPRNKK
;
A
#
# COMPACT_ATOMS: atom_id res chain seq x y z
N MET A 1 -41.12 -18.60 -22.88
CA MET A 1 -39.82 -17.89 -23.03
C MET A 1 -39.90 -16.63 -22.20
N LEU A 2 -39.36 -16.63 -20.97
CA LEU A 2 -39.40 -15.46 -20.08
C LEU A 2 -38.37 -14.45 -20.59
N GLN A 3 -38.84 -13.35 -21.18
CA GLN A 3 -37.97 -12.30 -21.68
C GLN A 3 -37.46 -11.51 -20.48
N ASP A 4 -36.20 -11.73 -20.13
CA ASP A 4 -35.51 -11.12 -19.00
C ASP A 4 -35.39 -9.61 -19.25
N HIS A 5 -36.45 -8.86 -18.93
CA HIS A 5 -36.48 -7.41 -18.88
C HIS A 5 -35.71 -6.95 -17.63
N SER A 6 -34.43 -7.30 -17.57
CA SER A 6 -33.48 -6.64 -16.69
C SER A 6 -33.34 -5.20 -17.21
N SER A 7 -34.00 -4.25 -16.53
CA SER A 7 -33.95 -2.82 -16.83
C SER A 7 -32.48 -2.38 -17.00
N PRO A 8 -32.15 -1.45 -17.91
CA PRO A 8 -30.77 -1.02 -18.15
C PRO A 8 -30.04 -0.60 -16.86
N LEU A 9 -30.79 -0.06 -15.90
CA LEU A 9 -30.34 0.33 -14.57
C LEU A 9 -29.93 -0.88 -13.70
N SER A 10 -30.67 -2.00 -13.78
CA SER A 10 -30.34 -3.27 -13.12
C SER A 10 -29.05 -3.90 -13.66
N ARG A 11 -28.84 -3.83 -14.98
CA ARG A 11 -27.59 -4.27 -15.62
C ARG A 11 -26.40 -3.41 -15.16
N TYR A 12 -26.56 -2.09 -15.09
CA TYR A 12 -25.51 -1.18 -14.65
C TYR A 12 -25.09 -1.45 -13.19
N ILE A 13 -26.06 -1.63 -12.30
CA ILE A 13 -25.79 -1.96 -10.89
C ILE A 13 -25.00 -3.28 -10.78
N LYS A 14 -25.39 -4.32 -11.53
CA LYS A 14 -24.65 -5.59 -11.57
C LYS A 14 -23.19 -5.41 -12.01
N LEU A 15 -22.95 -4.58 -13.03
CA LEU A 15 -21.60 -4.27 -13.49
C LEU A 15 -20.77 -3.51 -12.45
N LEU A 16 -21.39 -2.57 -11.72
CA LEU A 16 -20.72 -1.88 -10.62
C LEU A 16 -20.28 -2.83 -9.51
N PHE A 17 -21.15 -3.77 -9.11
CA PHE A 17 -20.79 -4.78 -8.11
C PHE A 17 -19.65 -5.68 -8.58
N LEU A 18 -19.66 -6.10 -9.85
CA LEU A 18 -18.57 -6.87 -10.43
C LEU A 18 -17.26 -6.07 -10.44
N ALA A 19 -17.30 -4.80 -10.84
CA ALA A 19 -16.12 -3.92 -10.81
C ALA A 19 -15.59 -3.74 -9.38
N LEU A 20 -16.48 -3.55 -8.40
CA LEU A 20 -16.13 -3.47 -6.98
C LEU A 20 -15.45 -4.74 -6.47
N ALA A 21 -16.00 -5.91 -6.81
CA ALA A 21 -15.41 -7.20 -6.44
C ALA A 21 -14.00 -7.35 -7.03
N VAL A 22 -13.81 -6.98 -8.31
CA VAL A 22 -12.50 -6.99 -8.97
C VAL A 22 -11.53 -6.04 -8.26
N LEU A 23 -11.92 -4.80 -7.97
CA LEU A 23 -11.08 -3.84 -7.24
C LEU A 23 -10.66 -4.34 -5.85
N VAL A 24 -11.57 -4.98 -5.11
CA VAL A 24 -11.27 -5.56 -3.79
C VAL A 24 -10.26 -6.71 -3.89
N VAL A 25 -10.38 -7.56 -4.92
CA VAL A 25 -9.40 -8.63 -5.17
C VAL A 25 -8.04 -8.05 -5.56
N LEU A 26 -8.00 -7.04 -6.43
CA LEU A 26 -6.75 -6.34 -6.79
C LEU A 26 -6.08 -5.67 -5.58
N ALA A 27 -6.86 -5.06 -4.68
CA ALA A 27 -6.32 -4.45 -3.47
C ALA A 27 -5.70 -5.48 -2.52
N GLN A 28 -6.30 -6.67 -2.39
CA GLN A 28 -5.75 -7.77 -1.59
C GLN A 28 -4.56 -8.46 -2.26
N ALA A 29 -4.57 -8.55 -3.58
CA ALA A 29 -3.49 -9.15 -4.37
C ALA A 29 -2.27 -8.22 -4.54
N SER A 30 -2.42 -6.92 -4.26
CA SER A 30 -1.31 -5.97 -4.28
C SER A 30 -0.33 -6.27 -3.14
N PRO A 31 0.89 -6.76 -3.42
CA PRO A 31 1.92 -6.99 -2.40
C PRO A 31 2.47 -5.67 -1.82
N ASP A 32 2.10 -4.53 -2.43
CA ASP A 32 2.40 -3.17 -1.98
C ASP A 32 1.36 -2.64 -0.98
N GLY A 33 0.61 -3.57 -0.37
CA GLY A 33 -0.51 -3.29 0.53
C GLY A 33 -0.24 -2.18 1.53
N TRP A 34 0.88 -2.17 2.24
CA TRP A 34 1.27 -1.04 3.10
C TRP A 34 2.76 -0.75 2.93
N PHE A 35 3.10 0.50 2.62
CA PHE A 35 4.42 1.05 2.90
C PHE A 35 4.59 1.05 4.42
N GLN A 36 5.00 -0.10 4.96
CA GLN A 36 5.22 -0.23 6.38
C GLN A 36 6.44 0.63 6.72
N GLU A 37 6.14 1.78 7.30
CA GLU A 37 7.13 2.63 7.89
C GLU A 37 7.76 1.92 9.08
N CYS A 38 9.08 2.05 9.20
CA CYS A 38 9.85 1.46 10.27
C CYS A 38 10.71 2.55 10.92
N HIS A 39 11.23 2.26 12.12
CA HIS A 39 12.09 3.18 12.84
C HIS A 39 11.46 4.59 13.02
N TYR A 40 10.31 4.67 13.70
CA TYR A 40 9.60 5.93 13.95
C TYR A 40 9.31 6.74 12.67
N SER A 41 8.89 6.06 11.59
CA SER A 41 8.61 6.67 10.28
C SER A 41 9.80 7.32 9.59
N VAL A 42 11.03 7.01 10.01
CA VAL A 42 12.26 7.49 9.36
C VAL A 42 12.67 6.58 8.19
N GLY A 43 12.27 5.31 8.23
CA GLY A 43 12.63 4.30 7.22
C GLY A 43 11.41 3.64 6.59
N GLN A 44 11.67 2.91 5.50
CA GLN A 44 10.66 2.12 4.80
C GLN A 44 11.07 0.65 4.75
N CYS A 45 10.12 -0.24 5.00
CA CYS A 45 10.31 -1.67 4.82
C CYS A 45 10.35 -2.03 3.34
N ARG A 46 11.49 -2.54 2.86
CA ARG A 46 11.70 -3.00 1.48
C ARG A 46 12.34 -4.38 1.47
N ILE A 47 12.22 -5.13 0.38
CA ILE A 47 12.91 -6.43 0.23
C ILE A 47 14.43 -6.22 0.13
N ALA A 48 14.85 -5.15 -0.54
CA ALA A 48 16.23 -4.73 -0.63
C ALA A 48 16.33 -3.21 -0.46
N CYS A 49 17.36 -2.74 0.24
CA CYS A 49 17.65 -1.32 0.40
C CYS A 49 18.46 -0.79 -0.79
N LYS A 50 18.30 0.50 -1.09
CA LYS A 50 19.11 1.18 -2.11
C LYS A 50 20.55 1.40 -1.61
N GLU A 51 21.50 1.64 -2.52
CA GLU A 51 22.91 1.89 -2.17
C GLU A 51 23.11 3.07 -1.21
N ASN A 52 22.20 4.06 -1.23
CA ASN A 52 22.20 5.22 -0.37
C ASN A 52 21.36 5.05 0.91
N GLU A 53 20.98 3.82 1.25
CA GLU A 53 20.20 3.45 2.42
C GLU A 53 20.98 2.47 3.31
N LYS A 54 20.74 2.53 4.62
CA LYS A 54 21.27 1.57 5.59
C LYS A 54 20.17 0.59 5.99
N THR A 55 20.50 -0.68 5.95
CA THR A 55 19.68 -1.77 6.48
C THR A 55 19.79 -1.78 8.01
N LYS A 56 18.66 -1.75 8.72
CA LYS A 56 18.63 -1.87 10.19
C LYS A 56 17.97 -3.17 10.62
N GLU A 57 16.72 -3.11 11.07
CA GLU A 57 15.95 -4.24 11.57
C GLU A 57 15.20 -4.98 10.46
N LYS A 58 14.85 -6.25 10.69
CA LYS A 58 13.95 -7.00 9.81
C LYS A 58 12.51 -6.51 10.04
N CYS A 59 11.84 -6.17 8.96
CA CYS A 59 10.40 -5.97 8.95
C CYS A 59 9.67 -7.30 8.79
N VAL A 60 8.35 -7.29 8.93
CA VAL A 60 7.50 -8.45 8.69
C VAL A 60 7.65 -8.94 7.24
N GLY A 61 7.70 -10.27 7.04
CA GLY A 61 7.69 -10.89 5.71
C GLY A 61 9.01 -10.84 4.95
N ASN A 62 10.15 -11.12 5.61
CA ASN A 62 11.50 -11.11 5.01
C ASN A 62 11.90 -9.77 4.36
N ARG A 63 11.26 -8.67 4.78
CA ARG A 63 11.62 -7.32 4.38
C ARG A 63 12.63 -6.74 5.38
N PHE A 64 13.37 -5.73 4.99
CA PHE A 64 14.29 -4.99 5.84
C PHE A 64 13.88 -3.54 5.96
N CYS A 65 14.11 -2.96 7.13
CA CYS A 65 13.96 -1.54 7.34
C CYS A 65 15.12 -0.79 6.69
N CYS A 66 14.82 -0.03 5.64
CA CYS A 66 15.77 0.76 4.90
C CYS A 66 15.68 2.22 5.36
N LEU A 67 16.80 2.73 5.88
CA LEU A 67 16.91 4.10 6.36
C LEU A 67 17.73 4.93 5.39
N PRO A 68 17.27 6.13 4.96
CA PRO A 68 18.07 7.00 4.13
C PRO A 68 19.35 7.39 4.86
N VAL A 69 20.50 7.21 4.21
CA VAL A 69 21.79 7.74 4.70
C VAL A 69 21.80 9.24 4.43
N LYS A 70 21.00 10.00 5.17
CA LYS A 70 21.10 11.47 5.13
C LYS A 70 22.50 11.83 5.64
N LYS A 71 23.34 12.47 4.80
CA LYS A 71 24.18 13.55 5.31
C LYS A 71 23.19 14.56 5.90
N GLN A 72 23.25 14.82 7.21
CA GLN A 72 22.35 15.73 7.92
C GLN A 72 22.02 16.97 7.09
N LYS A 73 20.81 17.02 6.53
CA LYS A 73 20.05 18.27 6.46
C LYS A 73 18.66 17.93 6.99
N SER A 74 18.48 18.40 8.22
CA SER A 74 17.18 18.60 8.86
C SER A 74 16.27 19.33 7.90
N SER A 75 15.24 18.66 7.42
CA SER A 75 14.05 19.32 6.91
C SER A 75 12.86 18.46 7.34
N ASP A 76 12.22 18.97 8.39
CA ASP A 76 10.82 18.83 8.74
C ASP A 76 10.29 17.42 9.03
N PHE A 77 10.55 16.96 10.25
CA PHE A 77 9.63 16.08 10.96
C PHE A 77 8.65 16.95 11.76
N PRO A 78 7.33 16.96 11.44
CA PRO A 78 6.36 17.51 12.38
C PRO A 78 6.27 16.55 13.57
N ARG A 79 6.93 16.95 14.65
CA ARG A 79 6.83 16.35 15.99
C ARG A 79 5.42 16.58 16.52
N ASN A 80 4.46 15.73 16.17
CA ASN A 80 3.18 15.71 16.86
C ASN A 80 3.35 14.97 18.19
N LYS A 81 3.50 15.77 19.25
CA LYS A 81 3.23 15.36 20.62
C LYS A 81 1.71 15.28 20.81
N LYS A 82 1.21 14.17 21.33
CA LYS A 82 0.10 14.18 22.27
C LYS A 82 0.24 13.02 23.24
#